data_AF-A0A842PAR0-F1
#
_entry.id   AF-A0A842PAR0-F1
#
_cell.length_a   1.000
_cell.length_b   1.000
_cell.length_c   1.000
_cell.angle_alpha   90.00
_cell.angle_beta   90.00
_cell.angle_gamma   90.00
#
_symmetry.space_group_name_H-M   'P 1'
#
loop_
_entity.id
_entity.type
_entity.pdbx_description
1 polymer ?
#
loop_
_entity_poly.entity_id
_entity_poly.type
_entity_poly.pdbx_seq_one_letter_code
_entity_poly.pdbx_strand_id
1 'polypeptide(L)'
;MIRFDNVSVKDYAKIKRGLKKSFETIPCLSDNRLVIETFDVILTNSKLPITYFKSKKLEVLNDSSNISKKIIEIIQNILTVS
;
A
#
# COMPACT_ATOMS: atom_id res chain seq x y z
N MET A 1 5.63 10.97 2.28
CA MET A 1 4.89 9.77 2.74
C MET A 1 3.42 10.12 2.80
N ILE A 2 2.58 9.38 2.08
CA ILE A 2 1.12 9.56 2.09
C ILE A 2 0.52 8.59 3.09
N ARG A 3 -0.50 9.08 3.81
CA ARG A 3 -1.25 8.32 4.79
C ARG A 3 -2.71 8.31 4.38
N PHE A 4 -3.31 7.13 4.43
CA PHE A 4 -4.75 6.94 4.32
C PHE A 4 -5.25 6.46 5.67
N ASP A 5 -6.09 7.27 6.30
CA ASP A 5 -6.72 6.95 7.57
C ASP A 5 -8.02 6.17 7.36
N ASN A 6 -8.47 5.46 8.40
CA ASN A 6 -9.73 4.70 8.42
C ASN A 6 -9.86 3.62 7.34
N VAL A 7 -8.75 3.07 6.83
CA VAL A 7 -8.75 1.99 5.84
C VAL A 7 -9.21 0.69 6.50
N SER A 8 -10.43 0.25 6.17
CA SER A 8 -10.99 -0.99 6.70
C SER A 8 -10.18 -2.21 6.23
N VAL A 9 -10.30 -3.34 6.95
CA VAL A 9 -9.64 -4.60 6.55
C VAL A 9 -10.13 -5.06 5.17
N LYS A 10 -11.41 -4.82 4.85
CA LYS A 10 -12.00 -5.15 3.55
C LYS A 10 -11.37 -4.32 2.43
N ASP A 11 -11.19 -3.02 2.66
CA ASP A 11 -10.61 -2.12 1.65
C ASP A 11 -9.12 -2.36 1.50
N TYR A 12 -8.41 -2.64 2.60
CA TYR A 12 -7.03 -3.10 2.55
C TYR A 12 -6.88 -4.37 1.70
N ALA A 13 -7.77 -5.36 1.87
CA ALA A 13 -7.75 -6.58 1.06
C ALA A 13 -7.98 -6.28 -0.44
N LYS A 14 -8.89 -5.36 -0.78
CA LYS A 14 -9.10 -4.90 -2.16
C LYS A 14 -7.86 -4.20 -2.70
N ILE A 15 -7.25 -3.30 -1.93
CA ILE A 15 -6.03 -2.56 -2.28
C ILE A 15 -4.89 -3.53 -2.59
N LYS A 16 -4.61 -4.46 -1.66
CA LYS A 16 -3.58 -5.48 -1.84
C LYS A 16 -3.81 -6.29 -3.10
N ARG A 17 -5.06 -6.72 -3.35
CA ARG A 17 -5.43 -7.45 -4.57
C ARG A 17 -5.27 -6.59 -5.83
N GLY A 18 -5.65 -5.32 -5.79
CA GLY A 18 -5.51 -4.39 -6.91
C GLY A 18 -4.05 -4.17 -7.28
N LEU A 19 -3.20 -3.92 -6.29
CA LEU A 19 -1.77 -3.70 -6.49
C LEU A 19 -1.08 -4.96 -7.02
N LYS A 20 -1.39 -6.15 -6.49
CA LYS A 20 -0.86 -7.43 -7.00
C LYS A 20 -1.23 -7.74 -8.46
N LYS A 21 -2.32 -7.16 -8.97
CA LYS A 21 -2.68 -7.32 -10.40
C LYS A 21 -1.86 -6.43 -11.31
N SER A 22 -1.42 -5.27 -10.81
CA SER A 22 -0.71 -4.26 -11.60
C SER A 22 0.80 -4.29 -11.40
N PHE A 23 1.28 -4.88 -10.31
CA PHE A 23 2.67 -4.88 -9.92
C PHE A 23 3.07 -6.21 -9.27
N GLU A 24 4.35 -6.54 -9.40
CA GLU A 24 4.97 -7.56 -8.58
C GLU A 24 5.13 -7.05 -7.14
N THR A 25 4.82 -7.91 -6.17
CA THR A 25 4.88 -7.55 -4.75
C THR A 25 5.60 -8.62 -3.94
N ILE A 26 6.42 -8.21 -2.98
CA ILE A 26 7.11 -9.12 -2.06
C ILE A 26 6.69 -8.80 -0.62
N PRO A 27 6.25 -9.78 0.18
CA PRO A 27 5.95 -9.55 1.59
C PRO A 27 7.22 -9.22 2.38
N CYS A 28 7.11 -8.28 3.33
CA CYS A 28 8.21 -7.86 4.18
C CYS A 28 7.92 -8.24 5.63
N LEU A 29 8.94 -8.72 6.34
CA LEU A 29 8.84 -8.94 7.78
C LEU A 29 8.98 -7.60 8.50
N SER A 30 8.16 -7.40 9.53
CA SER A 30 8.24 -6.23 10.41
C SER A 30 8.18 -6.71 11.86
N ASP A 31 9.17 -6.32 12.65
CA ASP A 31 9.18 -6.58 14.10
C ASP A 31 8.29 -5.60 14.89
N ASN A 32 7.69 -4.64 14.19
CA ASN A 32 6.80 -3.66 14.79
C ASN A 32 5.42 -4.28 15.07
N ARG A 33 5.10 -4.46 16.35
CA ARG A 33 3.81 -5.02 16.82
C ARG A 33 2.56 -4.23 16.41
N LEU A 34 2.72 -2.99 15.95
CA LEU A 34 1.63 -2.14 15.44
C LEU A 34 1.33 -2.40 13.95
N VAL A 35 2.27 -2.99 13.22
CA VAL A 35 2.11 -3.35 11.81
C VAL A 35 1.31 -4.64 11.72
N ILE A 36 0.30 -4.65 10.85
CA ILE A 36 -0.39 -5.87 10.44
C ILE A 36 0.40 -6.52 9.31
N GLU A 37 0.79 -5.73 8.31
CA GLU A 37 1.54 -6.22 7.16
C GLU A 37 2.31 -5.07 6.50
N THR A 38 3.52 -5.37 6.04
CA THR A 38 4.25 -4.56 5.06
C THR A 38 4.52 -5.42 3.83
N PHE A 39 4.38 -4.84 2.64
CA PHE A 39 4.87 -5.47 1.41
C PHE A 39 5.51 -4.42 0.52
N ASP A 40 6.54 -4.83 -0.20
CA ASP A 40 7.19 -4.03 -1.22
C ASP A 40 6.49 -4.21 -2.55
N VAL A 41 6.22 -3.12 -3.24
CA VAL A 41 5.98 -3.13 -4.68
C VAL A 41 7.33 -3.05 -5.38
N ILE A 42 7.62 -4.03 -6.25
CA ILE A 42 8.89 -4.13 -6.95
C ILE A 42 8.87 -3.25 -8.20
N LEU A 43 9.86 -2.37 -8.29
CA LEU A 43 10.08 -1.47 -9.41
C LEU A 43 11.41 -1.84 -10.08
N THR A 44 11.64 -1.35 -11.31
CA THR A 44 12.82 -1.71 -12.11
C THR A 44 14.14 -1.54 -11.36
N ASN A 45 14.28 -0.47 -10.57
CA ASN A 45 15.51 -0.13 -9.85
C ASN A 45 15.29 0.16 -8.35
N SER A 46 14.09 -0.11 -7.83
CA SER A 46 13.74 0.26 -6.46
C SER A 46 12.61 -0.60 -5.91
N LYS A 47 12.31 -0.41 -4.63
CA LYS A 47 11.17 -1.02 -3.95
C LYS A 47 10.38 0.07 -3.25
N LEU A 48 9.06 -0.03 -3.31
CA LEU A 48 8.17 0.88 -2.62
C LEU A 48 7.40 0.12 -1.53
N PRO A 49 7.76 0.28 -0.25
CA PRO A 49 7.05 -0.37 0.84
C PRO A 49 5.68 0.27 1.04
N ILE A 50 4.68 -0.59 1.27
CA ILE A 50 3.33 -0.24 1.67
C ILE A 50 3.05 -0.94 2.98
N THR A 51 2.70 -0.17 4.00
CA THR A 51 2.51 -0.68 5.37
C THR A 51 1.10 -0.43 5.86
N TYR A 52 0.45 -1.49 6.35
CA TYR A 52 -0.87 -1.44 6.97
C TYR A 52 -0.76 -1.68 8.47
N PHE A 53 -1.40 -0.81 9.25
CA PHE A 53 -1.29 -0.79 10.71
C PHE A 53 -2.59 -1.23 11.39
N LYS A 54 -2.47 -1.74 12.61
CA LYS A 54 -3.61 -2.07 13.49
C LYS A 54 -4.55 -0.90 13.74
N SER A 55 -4.04 0.33 13.65
CA SER A 55 -4.83 1.56 13.74
C SER A 55 -5.66 1.88 12.48
N LYS A 56 -5.80 0.93 11.54
CA LYS A 56 -6.49 1.12 10.25
C LYS A 56 -5.87 2.24 9.40
N LYS A 57 -4.55 2.41 9.52
CA LYS A 57 -3.77 3.33 8.69
C LYS A 57 -3.06 2.56 7.60
N LEU A 58 -3.09 3.09 6.38
CA LEU A 58 -2.26 2.62 5.28
C LEU A 58 -1.24 3.70 4.95
N GLU A 59 0.03 3.35 4.97
CA GLU A 59 1.12 4.26 4.64
C GLU A 59 1.83 3.80 3.38
N VAL A 60 2.06 4.76 2.48
CA VAL A 60 2.75 4.55 1.22
C VAL A 60 3.81 5.63 1.09
N LEU A 61 5.02 5.25 0.69
CA LEU A 61 6.03 6.23 0.31
C LEU A 61 5.54 7.00 -0.92
N ASN A 62 5.56 8.33 -0.84
CA ASN A 62 5.23 9.19 -1.96
C ASN A 62 6.53 9.79 -2.44
N ASP A 63 7.07 9.22 -3.52
CA ASP A 63 8.13 9.85 -4.29
C ASP A 63 7.53 10.54 -5.54
N SER A 64 8.33 11.34 -6.24
CA SER A 64 7.90 12.04 -7.46
C SER A 64 7.77 11.11 -8.68
N SER A 65 7.90 9.79 -8.52
CA SER A 65 7.82 8.84 -9.63
C SER A 65 6.39 8.68 -10.13
N ASN A 66 6.26 8.39 -11.42
CA ASN A 66 4.96 8.07 -12.03
C ASN A 66 4.33 6.82 -11.43
N ILE A 67 5.14 5.90 -10.88
CA ILE A 67 4.64 4.66 -10.30
C ILE A 67 4.01 4.91 -8.94
N SER A 68 4.64 5.71 -8.07
CA SER A 68 4.03 6.14 -6.81
C SER A 68 2.68 6.81 -7.06
N LYS A 69 2.59 7.71 -8.06
CA LYS A 69 1.31 8.31 -8.47
C LYS A 69 0.26 7.27 -8.85
N LYS A 70 0.63 6.28 -9.67
CA LYS A 70 -0.29 5.20 -10.08
C LYS A 70 -0.74 4.32 -8.91
N ILE A 71 0.15 4.04 -7.96
CA ILE A 71 -0.18 3.31 -6.74
C ILE A 71 -1.18 4.11 -5.88
N ILE A 72 -0.91 5.40 -5.68
CA ILE A 72 -1.80 6.31 -4.96
C ILE A 72 -3.17 6.38 -5.64
N GLU A 73 -3.21 6.47 -6.96
CA GLU A 73 -4.46 6.52 -7.75
C GLU A 73 -5.27 5.23 -7.60
N ILE A 74 -4.64 4.04 -7.67
CA ILE A 74 -5.32 2.77 -7.43
C ILE A 74 -5.92 2.72 -6.02
N ILE A 75 -5.15 3.16 -5.02
CA ILE A 75 -5.62 3.19 -3.63
C ILE A 75 -6.81 4.13 -3.49
N GLN A 76 -6.70 5.35 -4.01
CA GLN A 76 -7.77 6.34 -3.98
C GLN A 76 -9.02 5.79 -4.66
N ASN A 77 -8.92 5.28 -5.89
CA ASN A 77 -10.07 4.74 -6.61
C ASN A 77 -10.79 3.63 -5.83
N ILE A 78 -10.05 2.76 -5.11
CA ILE A 78 -10.67 1.73 -4.27
C ILE A 78 -11.36 2.34 -3.05
N LEU A 79 -10.74 3.35 -2.42
CA LEU A 79 -11.30 4.01 -1.24
C LEU A 79 -12.50 4.91 -1.55
N THR A 80 -12.54 5.55 -2.72
CA THR A 80 -13.67 6.42 -3.12
C THR A 80 -14.91 5.63 -3.53
N VAL A 81 -14.74 4.38 -3.95
CA VAL A 81 -15.84 3.49 -4.42
C VAL A 81 -16.35 2.57 -3.31
N SER A 82 -15.72 2.56 -2.14
CA SER A 82 -16.05 1.65 -1.01
C SER A 82 -16.92 2.31 0.05
#